data_AF-A0A357M6J8-F1
#
_entry.id   AF-A0A357M6J8-F1
#
_cell.length_a   1.000
_cell.length_b   1.000
_cell.length_c   1.000
_cell.angle_alpha   90.00
_cell.angle_beta   90.00
_cell.angle_gamma   90.00
#
_symmetry.space_group_name_H-M   'P 1'
#
loop_
_entity.id
_entity.type
_entity.pdbx_description
1 polymer ?
#
loop_
_entity_poly.entity_id
_entity_poly.type
_entity_poly.pdbx_seq_one_letter_code
_entity_poly.pdbx_strand_id
1 'polypeptide(L)'
;MTTYLNTTTFNFYCSGIYSGKIHFTEQQIMLAKVDPRRRTQMQYNVLDSQFKSVLPFQKIHEHMDAYAKAEWVNDEVVLSNGDLYQKHIQYQAVLDGHELTSQVWALRKETALDIVTLDGEIIAFLTPNRYGIELIVKAGYEKLTPLVVYDDPLLSKPEYGVNDLGTDLIPMRDGVRLATDVFLPEGIQPGTKLPTILVRTCYDRNGKKEIFMRWANKGYAVVSQDVRGRADSEGELIPFYNERDDGYDPIDWIIAQDWSDGNVGM
;
A
#
# COMPACT_ATOMS: atom_id res chain seq x y z
N MET A 1 4.05 29.65 6.90
CA MET A 1 5.51 29.99 6.88
C MET A 1 6.22 28.82 6.25
N THR A 2 7.38 28.98 5.60
CA THR A 2 8.17 27.80 5.18
C THR A 2 8.69 27.08 6.42
N THR A 3 8.45 25.77 6.53
CA THR A 3 8.95 24.92 7.62
C THR A 3 9.97 23.90 7.08
N TYR A 4 10.68 23.19 7.95
CA TYR A 4 11.56 22.08 7.54
C TYR A 4 10.79 20.96 6.81
N LEU A 5 9.49 20.80 7.08
CA LEU A 5 8.64 19.84 6.38
C LEU A 5 8.44 20.21 4.91
N ASN A 6 8.47 21.51 4.59
CA ASN A 6 8.33 21.99 3.22
C ASN A 6 9.59 21.79 2.38
N THR A 7 10.76 21.65 3.00
CA THR A 7 12.04 21.37 2.31
C THR A 7 12.42 19.90 2.36
N THR A 8 11.69 19.09 3.14
CA THR A 8 11.92 17.66 3.25
C THR A 8 11.39 16.92 2.01
N THR A 9 12.16 15.94 1.54
CA THR A 9 11.68 14.95 0.59
C THR A 9 11.29 13.69 1.34
N PHE A 10 10.05 13.26 1.18
CA PHE A 10 9.56 12.03 1.78
C PHE A 10 9.49 10.91 0.75
N ASN A 11 10.00 9.73 1.10
CA ASN A 11 9.73 8.50 0.37
C ASN A 11 8.34 7.98 0.80
N PHE A 12 7.50 7.65 -0.18
CA PHE A 12 6.15 7.16 0.02
C PHE A 12 6.10 5.65 -0.15
N TYR A 13 5.51 4.96 0.82
CA TYR A 13 5.37 3.51 0.86
C TYR A 13 3.92 3.09 1.08
N CYS A 14 3.49 2.07 0.35
CA CYS A 14 2.24 1.36 0.56
C CYS A 14 2.54 -0.07 0.98
N SER A 15 2.37 -0.39 2.27
CA SER A 15 2.57 -1.73 2.83
C SER A 15 3.93 -2.34 2.50
N GLY A 16 4.98 -1.54 2.73
CA GLY A 16 6.38 -1.88 2.46
C GLY A 16 6.81 -1.75 1.00
N ILE A 17 5.90 -1.43 0.08
CA ILE A 17 6.22 -1.21 -1.33
C ILE A 17 6.54 0.26 -1.54
N TYR A 18 7.74 0.57 -2.04
CA TYR A 18 8.08 1.92 -2.46
C TYR A 18 7.21 2.36 -3.64
N SER A 19 6.44 3.44 -3.42
CA SER A 19 5.40 3.95 -4.32
C SER A 19 5.76 5.32 -4.93
N GLY A 20 6.81 5.97 -4.43
CA GLY A 20 7.30 7.23 -5.00
C GLY A 20 7.89 8.19 -3.98
N LYS A 21 7.97 9.46 -4.37
CA LYS A 21 8.42 10.56 -3.51
C LYS A 21 7.36 11.63 -3.42
N ILE A 22 7.23 12.20 -2.24
CA ILE A 22 6.31 13.29 -1.94
C ILE A 22 7.09 14.48 -1.41
N HIS A 23 6.69 15.65 -1.88
CA HIS A 23 7.25 16.92 -1.46
C HIS A 23 6.14 17.94 -1.27
N PHE A 24 6.06 18.52 -0.08
CA PHE A 24 5.02 19.48 0.29
C PHE A 24 5.53 20.90 0.10
N THR A 25 5.36 21.47 -1.08
CA THR A 25 5.72 22.89 -1.30
C THR A 25 4.76 23.81 -0.52
N GLU A 26 5.01 25.11 -0.52
CA GLU A 26 4.08 26.05 0.12
C GLU A 26 2.68 26.07 -0.51
N GLN A 27 2.60 25.79 -1.81
CA GLN A 27 1.38 26.00 -2.60
C GLN A 27 0.71 24.68 -2.99
N GLN A 28 1.50 23.62 -3.19
CA GLN A 28 1.06 22.37 -3.79
C GLN A 28 1.76 21.16 -3.17
N ILE A 29 1.09 20.02 -3.25
CA ILE A 29 1.69 18.72 -2.94
C ILE A 29 2.21 18.15 -4.24
N MET A 30 3.50 17.80 -4.28
CA MET A 30 4.16 17.24 -5.44
C MET A 30 4.39 15.75 -5.22
N LEU A 31 3.97 14.92 -6.17
CA LEU A 31 4.14 13.47 -6.15
C LEU A 31 4.93 13.02 -7.39
N ALA A 32 6.01 12.32 -7.15
CA ALA A 32 6.76 11.58 -8.16
C ALA A 32 6.48 10.08 -7.96
N LYS A 33 5.51 9.53 -8.70
CA LYS A 33 5.11 8.12 -8.59
C LYS A 33 6.21 7.17 -9.07
N VAL A 34 6.09 5.90 -8.73
CA VAL A 34 6.82 4.81 -9.36
C VAL A 34 5.96 4.21 -10.47
N ASP A 35 6.56 4.00 -11.65
CA ASP A 35 5.88 3.29 -12.75
C ASP A 35 5.51 1.87 -12.30
N PRO A 36 4.24 1.45 -12.39
CA PRO A 36 3.81 0.17 -11.80
C PRO A 36 4.41 -1.05 -12.50
N ARG A 37 4.74 -0.95 -13.81
CA ARG A 37 5.28 -2.07 -14.59
C ARG A 37 6.79 -2.16 -14.49
N ARG A 38 7.51 -1.05 -14.64
CA ARG A 38 8.98 -1.03 -14.69
C ARG A 38 9.64 -0.68 -13.36
N ARG A 39 8.85 -0.20 -12.39
CA ARG A 39 9.31 0.32 -11.10
C ARG A 39 10.32 1.46 -11.20
N THR A 40 10.29 2.20 -12.31
CA THR A 40 11.13 3.37 -12.51
C THR A 40 10.52 4.60 -11.85
N GLN A 41 11.35 5.39 -11.19
CA GLN A 41 10.94 6.67 -10.61
C GLN A 41 10.47 7.62 -11.73
N MET A 42 9.22 8.08 -11.64
CA MET A 42 8.67 9.09 -12.54
C MET A 42 9.03 10.49 -12.08
N GLN A 43 8.75 11.50 -12.92
CA GLN A 43 8.93 12.91 -12.59
C GLN A 43 7.87 13.40 -11.59
N TYR A 44 8.18 14.49 -10.89
CA TYR A 44 7.22 15.18 -10.03
C TYR A 44 6.10 15.79 -10.85
N ASN A 45 4.87 15.57 -10.40
CA ASN A 45 3.69 16.27 -10.85
C ASN A 45 2.92 16.77 -9.63
N VAL A 46 2.06 17.78 -9.81
CA VAL A 46 1.08 18.16 -8.78
C VAL A 46 0.23 16.93 -8.45
N LEU A 47 0.02 16.68 -7.16
CA LEU A 47 -0.82 15.59 -6.70
C LEU A 47 -2.24 15.79 -7.25
N ASP A 48 -2.69 14.82 -8.03
CA ASP A 48 -4.03 14.79 -8.59
C ASP A 48 -5.08 14.75 -7.46
N SER A 49 -6.14 15.56 -7.56
CA SER A 49 -7.24 15.57 -6.60
C SER A 49 -8.02 14.25 -6.57
N GLN A 50 -7.94 13.44 -7.64
CA GLN A 50 -8.51 12.11 -7.72
C GLN A 50 -7.56 11.02 -7.22
N PHE A 51 -6.35 11.37 -6.77
CA PHE A 51 -5.42 10.40 -6.21
C PHE A 51 -6.00 9.75 -4.96
N LYS A 52 -6.21 8.43 -5.02
CA LYS A 52 -6.74 7.65 -3.91
C LYS A 52 -5.58 7.25 -3.00
N SER A 53 -5.54 7.82 -1.81
CA SER A 53 -4.64 7.44 -0.73
C SER A 53 -5.43 7.38 0.56
N VAL A 54 -5.03 6.50 1.48
CA VAL A 54 -5.52 6.54 2.86
C VAL A 54 -4.78 7.58 3.69
N LEU A 55 -3.51 7.84 3.37
CA LEU A 55 -2.75 8.92 4.01
C LEU A 55 -3.33 10.28 3.58
N PRO A 56 -3.81 11.11 4.51
CA PRO A 56 -4.55 12.33 4.19
C PRO A 56 -3.60 13.47 3.83
N PHE A 57 -2.99 13.41 2.65
CA PHE A 57 -1.97 14.37 2.20
C PHE A 57 -2.40 15.83 2.32
N GLN A 58 -3.66 16.15 1.99
CA GLN A 58 -4.18 17.51 2.11
C GLN A 58 -4.23 17.99 3.56
N LYS A 59 -4.75 17.17 4.48
CA LYS A 59 -4.76 17.48 5.92
C LYS A 59 -3.34 17.73 6.43
N ILE A 60 -2.38 16.90 6.00
CA ILE A 60 -0.97 17.05 6.38
C ILE A 60 -0.42 18.40 5.88
N HIS A 61 -0.68 18.73 4.61
CA HIS A 61 -0.24 19.98 3.99
C HIS A 61 -0.83 21.22 4.65
N GLU A 62 -2.13 21.22 4.93
CA GLU A 62 -2.87 22.31 5.56
C GLU A 62 -2.41 22.59 7.00
N HIS A 63 -1.91 21.58 7.71
CA HIS A 63 -1.51 21.68 9.11
C HIS A 63 0.01 21.63 9.35
N MET A 64 0.84 21.79 8.30
CA MET A 64 2.32 21.77 8.42
C MET A 64 2.86 22.70 9.50
N ASP A 65 2.33 23.93 9.60
CA ASP A 65 2.77 24.90 10.61
C ASP A 65 2.48 24.41 12.05
N ALA A 66 1.39 23.66 12.27
CA ALA A 66 1.06 23.10 13.58
C ALA A 66 2.01 21.96 13.96
N TYR A 67 2.32 21.09 13.00
CA TYR A 67 3.26 19.98 13.18
C TYR A 67 4.70 20.46 13.44
N ALA A 68 5.17 21.43 12.66
CA ALA A 68 6.55 21.90 12.73
C ALA A 68 6.87 22.72 13.99
N LYS A 69 5.87 23.36 14.61
CA LYS A 69 6.04 24.18 15.82
C LYS A 69 5.80 23.42 17.13
N ALA A 70 5.33 22.18 17.06
CA ALA A 70 5.01 21.39 18.23
C ALA A 70 6.26 20.93 18.98
N GLU A 71 6.19 20.95 20.30
CA GLU A 71 7.23 20.40 21.17
C GLU A 71 6.90 18.93 21.53
N TRP A 72 7.57 17.99 20.86
CA TRP A 72 7.34 16.55 20.99
C TRP A 72 8.05 15.93 22.21
N VAL A 73 7.71 16.38 23.42
CA VAL A 73 8.44 16.00 24.66
C VAL A 73 7.60 15.24 25.71
N ASN A 74 6.37 15.68 25.94
CA ASN A 74 5.49 15.14 26.98
C ASN A 74 4.83 13.83 26.55
N ASP A 75 4.07 13.17 27.45
CA ASP A 75 3.34 11.94 27.08
C ASP A 75 2.16 12.20 26.14
N GLU A 76 1.64 13.43 26.18
CA GLU A 76 0.62 13.95 25.28
C GLU A 76 1.06 15.29 24.69
N VAL A 77 0.73 15.51 23.42
CA VAL A 77 0.99 16.75 22.69
C VAL A 77 -0.32 17.20 22.06
N VAL A 78 -0.78 18.39 22.43
CA VAL A 78 -1.93 19.05 21.79
C VAL A 78 -1.38 20.07 20.81
N LEU A 79 -1.68 19.87 19.54
CA LEU A 79 -1.28 20.79 18.47
C LEU A 79 -2.14 22.05 18.47
N SER A 80 -1.67 23.11 17.81
CA SER A 80 -2.42 24.37 17.69
C SER A 80 -3.73 24.24 16.92
N ASN A 81 -3.89 23.19 16.09
CA ASN A 81 -5.14 22.85 15.40
C ASN A 81 -6.11 22.03 16.29
N GLY A 82 -5.73 21.69 17.52
CA GLY A 82 -6.53 20.91 18.46
C GLY A 82 -6.32 19.38 18.38
N ASP A 83 -5.53 18.88 17.43
CA ASP A 83 -5.21 17.45 17.37
C ASP A 83 -4.44 17.02 18.62
N LEU A 84 -4.86 15.91 19.24
CA LEU A 84 -4.22 15.32 20.42
C LEU A 84 -3.42 14.08 20.00
N TYR A 85 -2.12 14.13 20.23
CA TYR A 85 -1.21 13.03 20.04
C TYR A 85 -0.74 12.45 21.36
N GLN A 86 -0.57 11.13 21.44
CA GLN A 86 -0.07 10.45 22.61
C GLN A 86 1.11 9.55 22.24
N LYS A 87 2.14 9.46 23.08
CA LYS A 87 3.23 8.48 22.90
C LYS A 87 2.66 7.07 22.76
N HIS A 88 3.23 6.30 21.85
CA HIS A 88 2.78 4.93 21.59
C HIS A 88 3.92 3.90 21.64
N ILE A 89 4.73 3.83 20.60
CA ILE A 89 5.83 2.86 20.46
C ILE A 89 7.09 3.56 19.95
N GLN A 90 8.23 2.89 20.01
CA GLN A 90 9.53 3.40 19.57
C GLN A 90 10.17 2.44 18.57
N TYR A 91 11.02 2.98 17.71
CA TYR A 91 11.90 2.21 16.85
C TYR A 91 13.35 2.62 17.07
N GLN A 92 14.26 1.65 16.96
CA GLN A 92 15.69 1.85 17.16
C GLN A 92 16.45 1.38 15.93
N ALA A 93 17.44 2.16 15.53
CA ALA A 93 18.33 1.80 14.43
C ALA A 93 19.69 2.48 14.59
N VAL A 94 20.73 1.88 13.98
CA VAL A 94 22.03 2.52 13.83
C VAL A 94 22.11 3.17 12.45
N LEU A 95 22.18 4.50 12.40
CA LEU A 95 22.38 5.27 11.16
C LEU A 95 23.70 6.04 11.28
N ASP A 96 24.55 5.96 10.26
CA ASP A 96 25.87 6.61 10.21
C ASP A 96 26.74 6.34 11.46
N GLY A 97 26.61 5.14 12.06
CA GLY A 97 27.35 4.74 13.25
C GLY A 97 26.76 5.24 14.58
N HIS A 98 25.63 5.94 14.55
CA HIS A 98 24.93 6.45 15.73
C HIS A 98 23.66 5.64 16.01
N GLU A 99 23.50 5.19 17.25
CA GLU A 99 22.24 4.59 17.70
C GLU A 99 21.20 5.67 17.93
N LEU A 100 20.08 5.56 17.22
CA LEU A 100 18.99 6.52 17.23
C LEU A 100 17.71 5.83 17.68
N THR A 101 16.87 6.55 18.43
CA THR A 101 15.56 6.08 18.87
C THR A 101 14.50 7.08 18.43
N SER A 102 13.57 6.64 17.60
CA SER A 102 12.41 7.44 17.21
C SER A 102 11.20 7.16 18.11
N GLN A 103 10.28 8.13 18.16
CA GLN A 103 9.03 8.02 18.90
C GLN A 103 7.84 8.08 17.94
N VAL A 104 6.95 7.09 18.02
CA VAL A 104 5.63 7.13 17.38
C VAL A 104 4.63 7.80 18.30
N TRP A 105 3.89 8.74 17.73
CA TRP A 105 2.82 9.49 18.36
C TRP A 105 1.52 9.13 17.69
N ALA A 106 0.60 8.55 18.44
CA ALA A 106 -0.69 8.12 17.94
C ALA A 106 -1.71 9.27 18.04
N LEU A 107 -2.36 9.61 16.93
CA LEU A 107 -3.46 10.56 16.94
C LEU A 107 -4.65 9.97 17.70
N ARG A 108 -5.24 10.75 18.60
CA ARG A 108 -6.36 10.32 19.44
C ARG A 108 -7.65 11.01 19.02
N LYS A 109 -8.76 10.28 19.19
CA LYS A 109 -10.14 10.77 18.99
C LYS A 109 -10.46 11.18 17.54
N GLU A 110 -9.69 10.67 16.58
CA GLU A 110 -9.92 10.82 15.14
C GLU A 110 -9.42 9.58 14.39
N THR A 111 -9.69 9.52 13.09
CA THR A 111 -9.07 8.68 12.06
C THR A 111 -7.55 8.74 12.18
N ALA A 112 -6.92 7.57 12.16
CA ALA A 112 -5.50 7.43 12.42
C ALA A 112 -4.63 8.23 11.43
N LEU A 113 -3.76 9.08 11.99
CA LEU A 113 -2.66 9.75 11.30
C LEU A 113 -1.56 9.87 12.35
N ASP A 114 -0.73 8.84 12.44
CA ASP A 114 0.33 8.79 13.43
C ASP A 114 1.58 9.46 12.88
N ILE A 115 2.37 9.99 13.79
CA ILE A 115 3.59 10.75 13.49
C ILE A 115 4.78 10.02 14.10
N VAL A 116 5.91 10.03 13.40
CA VAL A 116 7.18 9.54 13.94
C VAL A 116 8.12 10.73 14.08
N THR A 117 8.66 10.94 15.28
CA THR A 117 9.67 11.97 15.53
C THR A 117 11.02 11.39 15.91
N LEU A 118 12.07 12.16 15.61
CA LEU A 118 13.44 11.95 16.05
C LEU A 118 14.01 13.32 16.46
N ASP A 119 14.56 13.42 17.67
CA ASP A 119 15.15 14.66 18.20
C ASP A 119 14.25 15.91 18.08
N GLY A 120 12.95 15.71 18.25
CA GLY A 120 11.93 16.77 18.18
C GLY A 120 11.46 17.13 16.76
N GLU A 121 12.05 16.56 15.72
CA GLU A 121 11.60 16.73 14.33
C GLU A 121 10.75 15.55 13.86
N ILE A 122 9.77 15.81 13.01
CA ILE A 122 8.98 14.77 12.36
C ILE A 122 9.79 14.16 11.21
N ILE A 123 9.97 12.86 11.27
CA ILE A 123 10.61 12.07 10.22
C ILE A 123 9.61 11.24 9.41
N ALA A 124 8.39 10.99 9.91
CA ALA A 124 7.38 10.27 9.13
C ALA A 124 5.93 10.59 9.54
N PHE A 125 5.01 10.39 8.59
CA PHE A 125 3.57 10.29 8.83
C PHE A 125 3.10 8.91 8.37
N LEU A 126 2.16 8.30 9.08
CA LEU A 126 1.63 6.99 8.72
C LEU A 126 0.16 6.82 9.09
N THR A 127 -0.55 6.07 8.26
CA THR A 127 -1.94 5.71 8.49
C THR A 127 -2.12 4.21 8.28
N PRO A 128 -2.47 3.44 9.33
CA PRO A 128 -2.91 2.07 9.17
C PRO A 128 -4.32 2.02 8.56
N ASN A 129 -4.59 0.99 7.77
CA ASN A 129 -5.88 0.74 7.15
C ASN A 129 -6.16 -0.77 7.07
N ARG A 130 -7.36 -1.14 6.60
CA ARG A 130 -7.80 -2.54 6.49
C ARG A 130 -6.84 -3.45 5.71
N TYR A 131 -6.11 -2.90 4.75
CA TYR A 131 -5.22 -3.64 3.86
C TYR A 131 -3.74 -3.48 4.22
N GLY A 132 -3.37 -2.65 5.20
CA GLY A 132 -1.98 -2.48 5.60
C GLY A 132 -1.71 -1.06 6.08
N ILE A 133 -0.60 -0.48 5.65
CA ILE A 133 -0.14 0.84 6.09
C ILE A 133 0.26 1.67 4.89
N GLU A 134 -0.12 2.95 4.88
CA GLU A 134 0.50 3.96 4.03
C GLU A 134 1.38 4.83 4.91
N LEU A 135 2.58 5.12 4.44
CA LEU A 135 3.57 5.88 5.20
C LEU A 135 4.40 6.75 4.26
N ILE A 136 4.67 7.98 4.69
CA ILE A 136 5.71 8.82 4.13
C ILE A 136 6.82 9.02 5.15
N VAL A 137 8.08 8.89 4.74
CA VAL A 137 9.24 9.00 5.64
C VAL A 137 10.35 9.82 5.00
N LYS A 138 11.00 10.68 5.78
CA LYS A 138 12.19 11.45 5.39
C LYS A 138 13.25 10.46 4.89
N ALA A 139 13.72 10.67 3.66
CA ALA A 139 14.66 9.73 3.03
C ALA A 139 15.88 9.47 3.93
N GLY A 140 16.21 8.20 4.15
CA GLY A 140 17.31 7.77 5.02
C GLY A 140 16.89 7.34 6.43
N TYR A 141 15.65 7.65 6.85
CA TYR A 141 15.13 7.34 8.19
C TYR A 141 14.15 6.15 8.21
N GLU A 142 14.05 5.38 7.12
CA GLU A 142 13.12 4.23 6.98
C GLU A 142 13.22 3.24 8.15
N LYS A 143 14.44 2.95 8.62
CA LYS A 143 14.72 2.00 9.70
C LYS A 143 14.24 2.46 11.09
N LEU A 144 13.85 3.72 11.22
CA LEU A 144 13.30 4.29 12.45
C LEU A 144 11.76 4.36 12.41
N THR A 145 11.12 3.54 11.58
CA THR A 145 9.67 3.52 11.38
C THR A 145 9.15 2.08 11.35
N PRO A 146 7.81 1.86 11.35
CA PRO A 146 7.24 0.51 11.19
C PRO A 146 7.64 -0.21 9.89
N LEU A 147 8.30 0.47 8.94
CA LEU A 147 8.83 -0.19 7.74
C LEU A 147 9.79 -1.33 8.06
N VAL A 148 10.45 -1.33 9.23
CA VAL A 148 11.34 -2.43 9.64
C VAL A 148 10.66 -3.79 9.69
N VAL A 149 9.33 -3.83 9.86
CA VAL A 149 8.57 -5.10 9.83
C VAL A 149 8.71 -5.78 8.46
N TYR A 150 8.86 -5.02 7.37
CA TYR A 150 9.03 -5.57 6.03
C TYR A 150 10.46 -6.05 5.73
N ASP A 151 11.40 -5.84 6.65
CA ASP A 151 12.76 -6.39 6.55
C ASP A 151 12.82 -7.87 6.91
N ASP A 152 11.80 -8.43 7.56
CA ASP A 152 11.73 -9.84 7.93
C ASP A 152 12.13 -10.75 6.75
N PRO A 153 13.15 -11.60 6.91
CA PRO A 153 13.64 -12.46 5.82
C PRO A 153 12.62 -13.50 5.35
N LEU A 154 11.57 -13.78 6.14
CA LEU A 154 10.47 -14.66 5.76
C LEU A 154 9.43 -13.98 4.86
N LEU A 155 9.46 -12.65 4.74
CA LEU A 155 8.54 -11.90 3.89
C LEU A 155 9.11 -11.70 2.48
N SER A 156 8.28 -12.00 1.47
CA SER A 156 8.59 -11.72 0.07
C SER A 156 8.81 -10.22 -0.17
N LYS A 157 9.92 -9.92 -0.87
CA LYS A 157 10.38 -8.54 -1.09
C LYS A 157 9.71 -7.91 -2.31
N PRO A 158 9.40 -6.60 -2.28
CA PRO A 158 8.65 -5.91 -3.33
C PRO A 158 9.55 -5.49 -4.52
N GLU A 159 10.15 -6.47 -5.19
CA GLU A 159 11.21 -6.28 -6.19
C GLU A 159 10.67 -6.18 -7.62
N TYR A 160 9.51 -6.77 -7.89
CA TYR A 160 8.98 -6.93 -9.24
C TYR A 160 8.02 -5.82 -9.60
N GLY A 161 7.99 -5.40 -10.86
CA GLY A 161 6.87 -4.62 -11.36
C GLY A 161 5.63 -5.48 -11.58
N VAL A 162 4.61 -4.92 -12.22
CA VAL A 162 3.38 -5.67 -12.53
C VAL A 162 3.11 -5.70 -14.02
N ASN A 163 2.93 -6.91 -14.54
CA ASN A 163 2.41 -7.21 -15.86
C ASN A 163 0.92 -7.57 -15.75
N ASP A 164 0.06 -6.66 -16.19
CA ASP A 164 -1.39 -6.87 -16.27
C ASP A 164 -1.72 -7.60 -17.57
N LEU A 165 -2.25 -8.83 -17.46
CA LEU A 165 -2.62 -9.65 -18.61
C LEU A 165 -4.04 -9.33 -19.14
N GLY A 166 -4.78 -8.46 -18.46
CA GLY A 166 -6.17 -8.15 -18.77
C GLY A 166 -7.16 -9.10 -18.09
N THR A 167 -8.39 -9.07 -18.59
CA THR A 167 -9.52 -9.84 -18.05
C THR A 167 -9.85 -11.05 -18.92
N ASP A 168 -9.96 -12.21 -18.29
CA ASP A 168 -10.53 -13.43 -18.86
C ASP A 168 -11.90 -13.75 -18.25
N LEU A 169 -12.78 -14.36 -19.05
CA LEU A 169 -14.07 -14.90 -18.60
C LEU A 169 -13.93 -16.40 -18.35
N ILE A 170 -13.70 -16.79 -17.10
CA ILE A 170 -13.43 -18.18 -16.72
C ILE A 170 -14.74 -18.94 -16.58
N PRO A 171 -14.97 -20.04 -17.33
CA PRO A 171 -16.16 -20.86 -17.19
C PRO A 171 -16.14 -21.66 -15.90
N MET A 172 -17.21 -21.57 -15.11
CA MET A 172 -17.48 -22.45 -13.98
C MET A 172 -18.06 -23.78 -14.48
N ARG A 173 -18.20 -24.77 -13.58
CA ARG A 173 -18.71 -26.11 -13.90
C ARG A 173 -20.11 -26.14 -14.53
N ASP A 174 -20.91 -25.12 -14.30
CA ASP A 174 -22.27 -24.96 -14.86
C ASP A 174 -22.30 -24.13 -16.15
N GLY A 175 -21.13 -23.70 -16.64
CA GLY A 175 -20.96 -22.93 -17.87
C GLY A 175 -21.09 -21.42 -17.72
N VAL A 176 -21.49 -20.92 -16.53
CA VAL A 176 -21.48 -19.47 -16.25
C VAL A 176 -20.05 -18.98 -16.17
N ARG A 177 -19.77 -17.81 -16.75
CA ARG A 177 -18.40 -17.27 -16.80
C ARG A 177 -18.18 -16.12 -15.81
N LEU A 178 -17.09 -16.18 -15.07
CA LEU A 178 -16.71 -15.16 -14.10
C LEU A 178 -15.52 -14.33 -14.58
N ALA A 179 -15.67 -13.01 -14.55
CA ALA A 179 -14.66 -12.05 -14.97
C ALA A 179 -13.48 -12.04 -13.99
N THR A 180 -12.29 -12.26 -14.53
CA THR A 180 -11.09 -12.51 -13.75
C THR A 180 -9.89 -11.80 -14.35
N ASP A 181 -9.26 -10.91 -13.58
CA ASP A 181 -7.99 -10.26 -13.95
C ASP A 181 -6.80 -11.09 -13.48
N VAL A 182 -5.73 -11.14 -14.28
CA VAL A 182 -4.47 -11.79 -13.91
C VAL A 182 -3.31 -10.79 -13.92
N PHE A 183 -2.60 -10.70 -12.80
CA PHE A 183 -1.39 -9.91 -12.63
C PHE A 183 -0.20 -10.81 -12.36
N LEU A 184 0.83 -10.69 -13.20
CA LEU A 184 2.09 -11.41 -13.02
C LEU A 184 3.21 -10.43 -12.61
N PRO A 185 4.21 -10.89 -11.83
CA PRO A 185 5.41 -10.11 -11.57
C PRO A 185 6.17 -9.82 -12.88
N GLU A 186 6.36 -8.53 -13.19
CA GLU A 186 7.21 -8.10 -14.31
C GLU A 186 8.68 -8.20 -13.91
N GLY A 187 9.52 -8.68 -14.84
CA GLY A 187 10.96 -8.82 -14.63
C GLY A 187 11.38 -10.16 -14.02
N ILE A 188 10.45 -11.09 -13.83
CA ILE A 188 10.79 -12.45 -13.44
C ILE A 188 11.43 -13.23 -14.61
N GLN A 189 12.27 -14.21 -14.28
CA GLN A 189 12.93 -15.04 -15.29
C GLN A 189 11.89 -15.82 -16.12
N PRO A 190 12.02 -15.88 -17.45
CA PRO A 190 11.12 -16.67 -18.30
C PRO A 190 11.04 -18.13 -17.85
N GLY A 191 9.83 -18.68 -17.81
CA GLY A 191 9.56 -20.06 -17.39
C GLY A 191 9.49 -20.27 -15.87
N THR A 192 9.69 -19.22 -15.06
CA THR A 192 9.48 -19.31 -13.61
C THR A 192 8.01 -19.58 -13.30
N LYS A 193 7.76 -20.62 -12.52
CA LYS A 193 6.42 -20.95 -11.99
C LYS A 193 6.19 -20.22 -10.66
N LEU A 194 4.97 -19.76 -10.44
CA LEU A 194 4.61 -18.81 -9.39
C LEU A 194 3.54 -19.36 -8.45
N PRO A 195 3.68 -19.14 -7.13
CA PRO A 195 2.56 -19.27 -6.21
C PRO A 195 1.53 -18.17 -6.49
N THR A 196 0.26 -18.49 -6.27
CA THR A 196 -0.86 -17.61 -6.64
C THR A 196 -1.65 -17.15 -5.43
N ILE A 197 -2.03 -15.87 -5.43
CA ILE A 197 -3.04 -15.32 -4.52
C ILE A 197 -4.31 -15.07 -5.32
N LEU A 198 -5.37 -15.79 -4.99
CA LEU A 198 -6.71 -15.64 -5.56
C LEU A 198 -7.55 -14.73 -4.66
N VAL A 199 -8.00 -13.61 -5.21
CA VAL A 199 -8.91 -12.66 -4.57
C VAL A 199 -10.28 -12.79 -5.23
N ARG A 200 -11.31 -13.09 -4.43
CA ARG A 200 -12.71 -13.09 -4.90
C ARG A 200 -13.44 -11.93 -4.26
N THR A 201 -14.13 -11.12 -5.06
CA THR A 201 -14.77 -9.90 -4.59
C THR A 201 -16.20 -9.76 -5.10
N CYS A 202 -17.09 -9.31 -4.22
CA CYS A 202 -18.42 -8.86 -4.61
C CYS A 202 -18.47 -7.34 -4.80
N TYR A 203 -17.33 -6.64 -4.88
CA TYR A 203 -17.28 -5.18 -4.89
C TYR A 203 -16.55 -4.60 -6.11
N ASP A 204 -16.72 -5.20 -7.30
CA ASP A 204 -16.05 -4.83 -8.55
C ASP A 204 -14.51 -4.89 -8.43
N ARG A 205 -13.91 -5.89 -9.08
CA ARG A 205 -12.45 -6.10 -9.09
C ARG A 205 -11.66 -4.85 -9.50
N ASN A 206 -12.22 -3.99 -10.34
CA ASN A 206 -11.58 -2.75 -10.77
C ASN A 206 -11.44 -1.71 -9.64
N GLY A 207 -12.38 -1.69 -8.69
CA GLY A 207 -12.40 -0.70 -7.61
C GLY A 207 -11.24 -0.80 -6.62
N LYS A 208 -10.56 -1.96 -6.57
CA LYS A 208 -9.48 -2.27 -5.62
C LYS A 208 -8.25 -2.88 -6.28
N LYS A 209 -8.15 -2.79 -7.61
CA LYS A 209 -7.07 -3.35 -8.44
C LYS A 209 -5.66 -3.02 -7.91
N GLU A 210 -5.39 -1.75 -7.63
CA GLU A 210 -4.09 -1.28 -7.10
C GLU A 210 -3.72 -1.90 -5.75
N ILE A 211 -4.70 -2.22 -4.90
CA ILE A 211 -4.46 -2.84 -3.59
C ILE A 211 -4.04 -4.30 -3.75
N PHE A 212 -4.64 -5.04 -4.68
CA PHE A 212 -4.37 -6.47 -4.82
C PHE A 212 -3.17 -6.76 -5.72
N MET A 213 -2.95 -5.97 -6.78
CA MET A 213 -1.79 -6.13 -7.67
C MET A 213 -0.44 -5.99 -6.93
N ARG A 214 -0.45 -5.36 -5.76
CA ARG A 214 0.74 -5.17 -4.92
C ARG A 214 1.42 -6.50 -4.51
N TRP A 215 0.68 -7.60 -4.48
CA TRP A 215 1.26 -8.92 -4.23
C TRP A 215 2.08 -9.42 -5.42
N ALA A 216 1.75 -9.00 -6.64
CA ALA A 216 2.61 -9.23 -7.80
C ALA A 216 3.94 -8.50 -7.66
N ASN A 217 3.99 -7.34 -7.01
CA ASN A 217 5.28 -6.72 -6.69
C ASN A 217 6.16 -7.60 -5.79
N LYS A 218 5.55 -8.51 -5.02
CA LYS A 218 6.21 -9.43 -4.10
C LYS A 218 6.45 -10.82 -4.70
N GLY A 219 6.29 -10.99 -6.01
CA GLY A 219 6.62 -12.23 -6.71
C GLY A 219 5.50 -13.28 -6.73
N TYR A 220 4.26 -12.90 -6.48
CA TYR A 220 3.10 -13.79 -6.61
C TYR A 220 2.37 -13.55 -7.92
N ALA A 221 1.81 -14.59 -8.52
CA ALA A 221 0.68 -14.39 -9.43
C ALA A 221 -0.53 -13.91 -8.61
N VAL A 222 -1.27 -12.93 -9.11
CA VAL A 222 -2.49 -12.45 -8.46
C VAL A 222 -3.64 -12.61 -9.42
N VAL A 223 -4.67 -13.30 -8.97
CA VAL A 223 -5.89 -13.54 -9.74
C VAL A 223 -7.04 -12.88 -9.01
N SER A 224 -7.68 -11.88 -9.62
CA SER A 224 -8.75 -11.11 -8.99
C SER A 224 -10.05 -11.33 -9.76
N GLN A 225 -11.02 -11.96 -9.12
CA GLN A 225 -12.27 -12.39 -9.74
C GLN A 225 -13.48 -11.69 -9.12
N ASP A 226 -14.39 -11.23 -9.97
CA ASP A 226 -15.73 -10.86 -9.54
C ASP A 226 -16.58 -12.10 -9.30
N VAL A 227 -17.22 -12.18 -8.13
CA VAL A 227 -18.13 -13.29 -7.85
C VAL A 227 -19.34 -13.25 -8.78
N ARG A 228 -20.03 -14.39 -8.91
CA ARG A 228 -21.20 -14.56 -9.78
C ARG A 228 -22.24 -13.45 -9.59
N GLY A 229 -22.74 -12.95 -10.72
CA GLY A 229 -23.74 -11.88 -10.79
C GLY A 229 -23.26 -10.51 -10.31
N ARG A 230 -21.94 -10.28 -10.22
CA ARG A 230 -21.35 -8.98 -9.85
C ARG A 230 -20.47 -8.42 -10.97
N ALA A 231 -20.55 -7.10 -11.15
CA ALA A 231 -19.76 -6.36 -12.12
C ALA A 231 -19.80 -7.03 -13.50
N ASP A 232 -18.67 -7.49 -14.02
CA ASP A 232 -18.58 -8.09 -15.35
C ASP A 232 -18.81 -9.61 -15.35
N SER A 233 -19.02 -10.23 -14.18
CA SER A 233 -19.34 -11.66 -14.08
C SER A 233 -20.80 -11.96 -14.42
N GLU A 234 -21.01 -13.06 -15.12
CA GLU A 234 -22.34 -13.55 -15.51
C GLU A 234 -23.11 -14.15 -14.31
N GLY A 235 -24.37 -14.54 -14.57
CA GLY A 235 -25.23 -15.22 -13.61
C GLY A 235 -25.95 -14.29 -12.64
N GLU A 236 -26.47 -14.86 -11.55
CA GLU A 236 -27.22 -14.14 -10.52
C GLU A 236 -26.50 -14.22 -9.16
N LEU A 237 -26.43 -13.09 -8.47
CA LEU A 237 -25.92 -13.05 -7.10
C LEU A 237 -26.96 -13.59 -6.14
N ILE A 238 -26.69 -14.78 -5.59
CA ILE A 238 -27.35 -15.29 -4.39
C ILE A 238 -26.29 -15.33 -3.28
N PRO A 239 -26.34 -14.41 -2.30
CA PRO A 239 -25.30 -14.28 -1.30
C PRO A 239 -24.95 -15.62 -0.62
N PHE A 240 -23.66 -15.97 -0.64
CA PHE A 240 -23.08 -17.15 0.00
C PHE A 240 -23.53 -18.52 -0.55
N TYR A 241 -24.35 -18.57 -1.61
CA TYR A 241 -24.85 -19.84 -2.15
C TYR A 241 -23.83 -20.51 -3.08
N ASN A 242 -23.40 -19.82 -4.13
CA ASN A 242 -22.48 -20.39 -5.13
C ASN A 242 -21.00 -20.32 -4.72
N GLU A 243 -20.67 -19.59 -3.63
CA GLU A 243 -19.28 -19.21 -3.33
C GLU A 243 -18.34 -20.38 -3.02
N ARG A 244 -18.91 -21.50 -2.57
CA ARG A 244 -18.13 -22.73 -2.36
C ARG A 244 -17.66 -23.31 -3.69
N ASP A 245 -18.57 -23.46 -4.64
CA ASP A 245 -18.28 -24.09 -5.94
C ASP A 245 -17.53 -23.14 -6.86
N ASP A 246 -17.98 -21.89 -6.96
CA ASP A 246 -17.30 -20.83 -7.72
C ASP A 246 -15.96 -20.41 -7.09
N GLY A 247 -15.70 -20.81 -5.84
CA GLY A 247 -14.38 -20.65 -5.20
C GLY A 247 -13.41 -21.79 -5.53
N TYR A 248 -13.92 -22.94 -5.93
CA TYR A 248 -13.13 -24.13 -6.26
C TYR A 248 -12.70 -24.12 -7.73
N ASP A 249 -13.63 -23.85 -8.65
CA ASP A 249 -13.38 -23.95 -10.09
C ASP A 249 -12.23 -23.04 -10.59
N PRO A 250 -12.07 -21.80 -10.10
CA PRO A 250 -10.92 -20.96 -10.47
C PRO A 250 -9.58 -21.52 -10.00
N ILE A 251 -9.53 -22.33 -8.92
CA ILE A 251 -8.28 -22.92 -8.43
C ILE A 251 -7.76 -23.94 -9.45
N ASP A 252 -8.62 -24.83 -9.94
CA ASP A 252 -8.24 -25.79 -10.99
C ASP A 252 -7.80 -25.07 -12.27
N TRP A 253 -8.51 -23.99 -12.64
CA TRP A 253 -8.11 -23.15 -13.77
C TRP A 253 -6.72 -22.52 -13.56
N ILE A 254 -6.43 -21.97 -12.37
CA ILE A 254 -5.14 -21.38 -12.01
C ILE A 254 -4.02 -22.42 -12.12
N ILE A 255 -4.21 -23.61 -11.55
CA ILE A 255 -3.20 -24.68 -11.53
C ILE A 255 -2.84 -25.13 -12.96
N ALA A 256 -3.80 -25.06 -13.89
CA ALA A 256 -3.57 -25.42 -15.29
C ALA A 256 -2.76 -24.37 -16.09
N GLN A 257 -2.51 -23.18 -15.53
CA GLN A 257 -1.81 -22.12 -16.26
C GLN A 257 -0.29 -22.35 -16.34
N ASP A 258 0.30 -21.93 -17.46
CA ASP A 258 1.74 -22.06 -17.71
C ASP A 258 2.63 -21.26 -16.76
N TRP A 259 2.07 -20.30 -16.02
CA TRP A 259 2.80 -19.53 -15.01
C TRP A 259 2.63 -20.07 -13.59
N SER A 260 1.73 -21.03 -13.34
CA SER A 260 1.40 -21.50 -11.99
C SER A 260 2.36 -22.60 -11.51
N ASP A 261 2.75 -22.55 -10.23
CA ASP A 261 3.49 -23.61 -9.55
C ASP A 261 2.59 -24.65 -8.85
N GLY A 262 1.27 -24.46 -8.92
CA GLY A 262 0.27 -25.31 -8.29
C GLY A 262 -0.11 -24.92 -6.86
N ASN A 263 0.57 -23.96 -6.22
CA ASN A 263 0.25 -23.46 -4.89
C ASN A 263 -0.68 -22.25 -4.99
N VAL A 264 -1.88 -22.35 -4.41
CA VAL A 264 -2.88 -21.27 -4.42
C VAL A 264 -3.30 -20.94 -2.98
N GLY A 265 -3.22 -19.66 -2.63
CA GLY A 265 -3.78 -19.08 -1.41
C GLY A 265 -4.89 -18.09 -1.71
N MET A 266 -5.75 -17.80 -0.73
CA MET A 266 -6.89 -16.87 -0.82
C MET A 266 -7.01 -16.01 0.43
#